data_AF-A0A537LS07-F1
#
_entry.id   AF-A0A537LS07-F1
#
_cell.length_a   1.000
_cell.length_b   1.000
_cell.length_c   1.000
_cell.angle_alpha   90.00
_cell.angle_beta   90.00
_cell.angle_gamma   90.00
#
_symmetry.space_group_name_H-M   'P 1'
#
loop_
_entity.id
_entity.type
_entity.pdbx_description
1 polymer ?
#
loop_
_entity_poly.entity_id
_entity_poly.type
_entity_poly.pdbx_seq_one_letter_code
_entity_poly.pdbx_strand_id
1 'polypeptide(L)'
;MDFHSPTYGKLSFRQMFGSLVGYMSEDPEQQYHLIIGTDSLLSDRTCFVTAVIVHRVGHGGRYFYRKMFNRKMESLRQRIL
;
A
#
# COMPACT_ATOMS: atom_id res chain seq x y z
N MET A 1 9.70 -7.10 2.70
CA MET A 1 8.73 -6.32 1.89
C MET A 1 8.77 -4.91 2.42
N ASP A 2 9.08 -3.96 1.55
CA ASP A 2 9.31 -2.57 1.95
C ASP A 2 8.21 -1.69 1.38
N PHE A 3 7.70 -0.78 2.20
CA PHE A 3 6.68 0.22 1.91
C PHE A 3 7.27 1.61 2.10
N HIS A 4 6.64 2.60 1.49
CA HIS A 4 6.97 4.01 1.60
C HIS A 4 5.75 4.79 2.04
N SER A 5 5.95 5.72 2.97
CA SER A 5 4.98 6.71 3.43
C SER A 5 5.60 8.10 3.39
N PRO A 6 4.87 9.16 3.02
CA PRO A 6 5.38 10.53 3.12
C PRO A 6 5.73 10.92 4.56
N THR A 7 5.00 10.37 5.54
CA THR A 7 5.14 10.71 6.95
C THR A 7 6.31 9.99 7.60
N TYR A 8 6.54 8.72 7.24
CA TYR A 8 7.49 7.84 7.92
C TYR A 8 8.67 7.37 7.05
N GLY A 9 8.69 7.74 5.77
CA GLY A 9 9.71 7.27 4.84
C GLY A 9 9.57 5.77 4.55
N LYS A 10 10.71 5.07 4.48
CA LYS A 10 10.77 3.64 4.16
C LYS A 10 10.46 2.79 5.40
N LEU A 11 9.56 1.83 5.25
CA LEU A 11 9.05 0.97 6.31
C LEU A 11 9.07 -0.50 5.88
N SER A 12 9.40 -1.41 6.80
CA SER A 12 9.05 -2.82 6.63
C SER A 12 7.55 -3.03 6.77
N PHE A 13 7.03 -4.18 6.29
CA PHE A 13 5.63 -4.55 6.47
C PHE A 13 5.19 -4.49 7.95
N ARG A 14 6.00 -5.00 8.89
CA ARG A 14 5.65 -4.98 10.33
C ARG A 14 5.57 -3.56 10.88
N GLN A 15 6.47 -2.67 10.45
CA GLN A 15 6.44 -1.26 10.87
C GLN A 15 5.22 -0.54 10.30
N MET A 16 4.92 -0.73 9.01
CA MET A 16 3.69 -0.18 8.39
C MET A 16 2.43 -0.66 9.11
N PHE A 17 2.35 -1.96 9.40
CA PHE A 17 1.22 -2.54 10.12
C PHE A 17 1.08 -1.94 11.53
N GLY A 18 2.19 -1.81 12.27
CA GLY A 18 2.20 -1.16 13.58
C GLY A 18 1.74 0.30 13.52
N SER A 19 2.21 1.06 12.52
CA SER A 19 1.76 2.45 12.31
C SER A 19 0.28 2.56 11.94
N LEU A 20 -0.26 1.60 11.19
CA LEU A 20 -1.67 1.54 10.82
C LEU A 20 -2.54 1.23 12.03
N VAL A 21 -2.20 0.18 12.79
CA VAL A 21 -2.91 -0.17 14.02
C VAL A 21 -2.84 0.98 15.01
N GLY A 22 -1.66 1.56 15.22
CA GLY A 22 -1.49 2.73 16.09
C GLY A 22 -2.40 3.89 15.71
N TYR A 23 -2.51 4.20 14.41
CA TYR A 23 -3.41 5.25 13.93
C TYR A 23 -4.89 4.98 14.23
N MET A 24 -5.32 3.71 14.13
CA MET A 24 -6.70 3.33 14.46
C MET A 24 -6.93 3.30 15.97
N SER A 25 -5.91 2.92 16.75
CA SER A 25 -5.96 2.91 18.22
C SER A 25 -5.93 4.30 18.85
N GLU A 26 -5.46 5.34 18.14
CA GLU A 26 -5.53 6.73 18.61
C GLU A 26 -6.98 7.20 18.85
N ASP A 27 -7.95 6.70 18.07
CA ASP A 27 -9.38 7.03 18.24
C ASP A 27 -10.25 5.88 17.69
N PRO A 28 -10.52 4.83 18.50
CA PRO A 28 -11.15 3.60 18.02
C PRO A 28 -12.65 3.73 17.71
N GLU A 29 -13.32 4.75 18.23
CA GLU A 29 -14.76 4.98 18.03
C GLU A 29 -15.08 5.60 16.67
N GLN A 30 -14.06 6.10 15.96
CA GLN A 30 -14.21 6.68 14.63
C GLN A 30 -14.43 5.61 13.58
N GLN A 31 -15.08 6.03 12.49
CA GLN A 31 -15.21 5.20 11.31
C GLN A 31 -13.95 5.28 10.45
N TYR A 32 -13.41 4.10 10.07
CA TYR A 32 -12.24 3.98 9.22
C TYR A 32 -12.54 3.22 7.94
N HIS A 33 -12.01 3.70 6.83
CA HIS A 33 -12.02 3.01 5.55
C HIS A 33 -10.60 2.52 5.26
N LEU A 34 -10.42 1.21 5.20
CA LEU A 34 -9.17 0.58 4.78
C LEU A 34 -9.27 0.23 3.30
N ILE A 35 -8.44 0.87 2.48
CA ILE A 35 -8.42 0.68 1.03
C ILE A 35 -7.08 0.05 0.65
N ILE A 36 -7.15 -1.11 -0.01
CA ILE A 36 -5.98 -1.83 -0.50
C ILE A 36 -6.15 -2.06 -1.99
N GLY A 37 -5.19 -1.58 -2.78
CA GLY A 37 -5.21 -1.71 -4.23
C GLY A 37 -3.84 -2.06 -4.76
N THR A 38 -3.78 -2.91 -5.78
CA THR A 38 -2.55 -3.14 -6.54
C THR A 38 -2.83 -2.89 -8.01
N ASP A 39 -2.03 -2.03 -8.62
CA ASP A 39 -2.06 -1.75 -10.05
C ASP A 39 -0.76 -2.20 -10.70
N SER A 40 -0.81 -2.53 -11.99
CA SER A 40 0.35 -2.91 -12.79
C SER A 40 0.58 -1.89 -13.90
N LEU A 41 1.70 -1.18 -13.82
CA LEU A 41 2.15 -0.31 -14.91
C LEU A 41 2.99 -1.12 -15.90
N LEU A 42 2.52 -1.20 -17.14
CA LEU A 42 3.22 -1.83 -18.25
C LEU A 42 4.20 -0.82 -18.87
N SER A 43 5.49 -1.11 -18.75
CA SER A 43 6.58 -0.40 -19.42
C SER A 43 7.62 -1.45 -19.85
N ASP A 44 8.89 -1.10 -20.12
CA ASP A 44 9.95 -2.07 -20.47
C ASP A 44 10.14 -3.16 -19.40
N ARG A 45 9.73 -2.87 -18.17
CA ARG A 45 9.53 -3.82 -17.05
C ARG A 45 8.13 -3.63 -16.49
N THR A 46 7.48 -4.71 -16.05
CA THR A 46 6.18 -4.62 -15.36
C THR A 46 6.41 -4.14 -13.94
N CYS A 47 5.87 -2.97 -13.59
CA CYS A 47 5.94 -2.43 -12.24
C CYS A 47 4.59 -2.63 -11.55
N PHE A 48 4.57 -3.43 -10.48
CA PHE A 48 3.41 -3.56 -9.61
C PHE A 48 3.51 -2.53 -8.49
N VAL A 49 2.48 -1.70 -8.36
CA VAL A 49 2.36 -0.71 -7.30
C VAL A 49 1.21 -1.13 -6.39
N THR A 50 1.51 -1.44 -5.13
CA THR A 50 0.48 -1.71 -4.11
C THR A 50 0.34 -0.50 -3.21
N ALA A 51 -0.87 0.00 -3.02
CA ALA A 51 -1.22 1.04 -2.07
C ALA A 51 -2.08 0.46 -0.93
N VAL A 52 -1.77 0.88 0.30
CA VAL A 52 -2.53 0.61 1.52
C VAL A 52 -2.86 1.96 2.13
N ILE A 53 -4.14 2.28 2.24
CA ILE A 53 -4.63 3.58 2.69
C ILE A 53 -5.60 3.37 3.83
N VAL A 54 -5.40 4.06 4.94
CA VAL A 54 -6.34 4.13 6.05
C VAL A 54 -6.90 5.54 6.13
N HIS A 55 -8.20 5.68 5.90
CA HIS A 55 -8.91 6.95 5.92
C HIS A 55 -9.86 6.99 7.12
N ARG A 56 -9.61 7.92 8.06
CA ARG A 56 -10.52 8.22 9.17
C ARG A 56 -11.56 9.21 8.66
N VAL A 57 -12.83 8.80 8.67
CA VAL A 57 -13.92 9.60 8.07
C VAL A 57 -13.97 10.99 8.73
N GLY A 58 -13.90 12.04 7.92
CA GLY A 58 -13.90 13.44 8.37
C GLY A 58 -12.56 13.98 8.87
N HIS A 59 -11.50 13.15 8.97
CA HIS A 59 -10.23 13.50 9.62
C HIS A 59 -8.99 13.20 8.76
N GLY A 60 -9.18 12.90 7.48
CA GLY A 60 -8.11 12.57 6.55
C GLY A 60 -7.62 11.13 6.68
N GLY A 61 -6.41 10.85 6.20
CA GLY A 61 -5.89 9.48 6.18
C GLY A 61 -4.39 9.39 6.01
N ARG A 62 -3.88 8.18 6.20
CA ARG A 62 -2.47 7.82 5.98
C ARG A 62 -2.40 6.83 4.82
N TYR A 63 -1.37 6.98 3.99
CA TYR A 63 -1.13 6.05 2.89
C TYR A 63 0.30 5.51 2.90
N PHE A 64 0.39 4.27 2.45
CA PHE A 64 1.61 3.50 2.30
C PHE A 64 1.58 2.89 0.91
N TYR A 65 2.70 2.90 0.21
CA TYR A 65 2.79 2.24 -1.09
C TYR A 65 4.08 1.47 -1.23
N ARG A 66 4.09 0.45 -2.07
CA ARG A 66 5.33 -0.19 -2.53
C ARG A 66 5.35 -0.31 -4.04
N LYS A 67 6.56 -0.38 -4.58
CA LYS A 67 6.79 -0.68 -5.99
C LYS A 67 7.58 -1.98 -6.08
N MET A 68 7.11 -2.93 -6.88
CA MET A 68 7.81 -4.17 -7.20
C MET A 68 8.03 -4.22 -8.70
N PHE A 69 9.28 -4.38 -9.13
CA PHE A 69 9.64 -4.50 -10.54
C PHE A 69 9.81 -5.97 -10.89
N ASN A 70 8.99 -6.48 -11.79
CA ASN A 70 9.16 -7.81 -12.35
C ASN A 70 9.86 -7.72 -13.71
N ARG A 71 10.70 -8.71 -13.99
CA ARG A 71 11.25 -8.91 -15.34
C ARG A 71 10.08 -9.07 -16.32
N LYS A 72 10.23 -8.55 -17.54
CA LYS A 72 9.19 -8.48 -18.59
C LYS A 72 8.36 -9.77 -18.61
N MET A 73 7.09 -9.68 -18.23
CA MET A 73 6.15 -10.79 -18.32
C MET A 73 5.56 -10.79 -19.73
N GLU A 74 6.07 -11.65 -20.59
CA GLU A 74 5.68 -11.67 -22.01
C GLU A 74 4.32 -12.32 -22.27
N SER A 75 3.72 -13.02 -21.30
CA SER A 75 2.46 -13.75 -21.51
C SER A 75 1.32 -13.26 -20.63
N LEU A 76 0.11 -13.16 -21.21
CA LEU A 76 -1.16 -12.90 -20.52
C LEU A 76 -1.44 -13.92 -19.40
N ARG A 77 -0.99 -15.16 -19.56
CA ARG A 77 -1.17 -16.25 -18.58
C ARG A 77 -0.39 -16.02 -17.28
N GLN A 78 0.74 -15.30 -17.32
CA GLN A 78 1.51 -14.93 -16.12
C GLN A 78 0.93 -13.71 -15.38
N ARG A 79 -0.10 -13.06 -15.94
CA ARG A 79 -0.73 -11.85 -15.41
C ARG A 79 -1.99 -12.14 -14.58
N ILE A 80 -2.48 -13.38 -14.58
CA ILE A 80 -3.61 -13.83 -13.77
C ILE A 80 -3.04 -14.79 -12.72
N LEU A 81 -3.13 -14.40 -11.45
CA LEU A 81 -2.87 -15.24 -10.27
C LEU A 81 -4.20 -15.69 -9.68
#